data_AF-A0AB38AKA9-F1
#
_entry.id   AF-A0AB38AKA9-F1
#
_cell.length_a   1.000
_cell.length_b   1.000
_cell.length_c   1.000
_cell.angle_alpha   90.00
_cell.angle_beta   90.00
_cell.angle_gamma   90.00
#
_symmetry.space_group_name_H-M   'P 1'
#
loop_
_entity.id
_entity.type
_entity.pdbx_description
1 polymer ?
#
loop_
_entity_poly.entity_id
_entity_poly.type
_entity_poly.pdbx_seq_one_letter_code
_entity_poly.pdbx_strand_id
1 'polypeptide(L)'
;MKREPEGTDAEPSTLWGRIACGWAVAFAGLHFYWAVGGEVGLNVSAGPLAAERPLWFVVAGLWGVGVLCLLGALLARQLARSGPRGVPAPPARWLGWGVSALLLARGIGIEVLLLAGATHLDASVSAEQRTWTLVLWNPWFIAGGVAFGLAALRSRRP
;
A
#
# COMPACT_ATOMS: atom_id res chain seq x y z
N MET A 1 -23.56 17.10 -36.98
CA MET A 1 -23.49 16.04 -35.96
C MET A 1 -22.02 15.68 -35.74
N LYS A 2 -21.31 16.41 -34.87
CA LYS A 2 -19.90 16.13 -34.52
C LYS A 2 -19.91 15.15 -33.35
N ARG A 3 -19.32 13.97 -33.51
CA ARG A 3 -18.95 13.12 -32.37
C ARG A 3 -17.72 13.76 -31.75
N GLU A 4 -17.87 14.36 -30.58
CA GLU A 4 -16.74 14.74 -29.76
C GLU A 4 -16.14 13.45 -29.14
N PRO A 5 -14.81 13.36 -28.98
CA PRO A 5 -14.17 12.19 -28.43
C PRO A 5 -14.57 12.07 -26.95
N GLU A 6 -15.03 10.88 -26.58
CA GLU A 6 -15.37 10.46 -25.22
C GLU A 6 -14.08 10.47 -24.38
N GLY A 7 -13.69 11.66 -23.94
CA GLY A 7 -12.58 11.89 -23.03
C GLY A 7 -12.81 11.09 -21.76
N THR A 8 -11.80 10.32 -21.38
CA THR A 8 -11.80 9.37 -20.27
C THR A 8 -11.83 10.08 -18.91
N ASP A 9 -12.87 10.87 -18.65
CA ASP A 9 -13.09 11.56 -17.37
C ASP A 9 -13.72 10.56 -16.40
N ALA A 10 -12.96 9.52 -16.06
CA ALA A 10 -13.35 8.68 -14.95
C ALA A 10 -13.43 9.58 -13.71
N GLU A 11 -14.60 9.59 -13.07
CA GLU A 11 -14.85 10.34 -11.85
C GLU A 11 -13.63 10.24 -10.92
N PRO A 12 -13.12 11.37 -10.41
CA PRO A 12 -11.99 11.45 -9.50
C PRO A 12 -11.88 10.33 -8.46
N SER A 13 -12.99 9.89 -7.87
CA SER A 13 -13.05 8.79 -6.90
C SER A 13 -12.73 7.42 -7.53
N THR A 14 -13.24 7.15 -8.73
CA THR A 14 -13.00 5.94 -9.52
C THR A 14 -11.54 5.85 -9.97
N LEU A 15 -10.90 6.97 -10.30
CA LEU A 15 -9.46 6.99 -10.60
C LEU A 15 -8.63 6.58 -9.38
N TRP A 16 -8.81 7.25 -8.23
CA TRP A 16 -8.02 6.95 -7.03
C TRP A 16 -8.29 5.55 -6.48
N GLY A 17 -9.54 5.07 -6.55
CA GLY A 17 -9.88 3.70 -6.18
C GLY A 17 -9.22 2.65 -7.09
N ARG A 18 -9.08 2.93 -8.39
CA ARG A 18 -8.31 2.06 -9.31
C ARG A 18 -6.81 2.09 -9.02
N ILE A 19 -6.26 3.26 -8.72
CA ILE A 19 -4.84 3.41 -8.34
C ILE A 19 -4.56 2.64 -7.05
N ALA A 20 -5.38 2.82 -6.01
CA ALA A 20 -5.26 2.10 -4.75
C ALA A 20 -5.40 0.58 -4.92
N CYS A 21 -6.32 0.14 -5.80
CA CYS A 21 -6.48 -1.27 -6.15
C CYS A 21 -5.23 -1.81 -6.84
N GLY A 22 -4.69 -1.11 -7.83
CA GLY A 22 -3.49 -1.51 -8.56
C GLY A 22 -2.27 -1.59 -7.63
N TRP A 23 -2.10 -0.60 -6.76
CA TRP A 23 -1.06 -0.58 -5.72
C TRP A 23 -1.15 -1.81 -4.81
N ALA A 24 -2.35 -2.12 -4.30
CA ALA A 24 -2.55 -3.22 -3.39
C ALA A 24 -2.34 -4.60 -4.06
N VAL A 25 -2.77 -4.75 -5.32
CA VAL A 25 -2.52 -5.97 -6.11
C VAL A 25 -1.03 -6.16 -6.39
N ALA A 26 -0.32 -5.09 -6.79
CA ALA A 26 1.12 -5.16 -7.02
C ALA A 26 1.86 -5.57 -5.74
N PHE A 27 1.48 -4.99 -4.59
CA PHE A 27 2.09 -5.32 -3.31
C PHE A 27 1.76 -6.75 -2.84
N ALA A 28 0.55 -7.24 -3.11
CA ALA A 28 0.17 -8.64 -2.87
C ALA A 28 1.00 -9.60 -3.72
N GLY A 29 1.15 -9.31 -5.02
CA GLY A 29 1.96 -10.12 -5.94
C GLY A 29 3.41 -10.24 -5.48
N LEU A 30 3.98 -9.15 -4.98
CA LEU A 30 5.34 -9.15 -4.43
C LEU A 30 5.47 -10.02 -3.17
N HIS A 31 4.48 -9.98 -2.27
CA HIS A 31 4.47 -10.85 -1.09
C HIS A 31 4.35 -12.33 -1.46
N PHE A 32 3.49 -12.67 -2.43
CA PHE A 32 3.37 -14.05 -2.90
C PHE A 32 4.63 -14.51 -3.64
N TYR A 33 5.26 -13.65 -4.43
CA TYR A 33 6.56 -13.92 -5.04
C TYR A 33 7.61 -14.29 -3.98
N TRP A 34 7.71 -13.50 -2.91
CA TRP A 34 8.59 -13.83 -1.78
C TRP A 34 8.16 -15.12 -1.08
N ALA A 35 6.86 -15.35 -0.92
CA ALA A 35 6.33 -16.53 -0.24
C ALA A 35 6.67 -17.85 -0.96
N VAL A 36 6.67 -17.85 -2.31
CA VAL A 36 7.00 -19.04 -3.11
C VAL A 36 8.49 -19.28 -3.30
N GLY A 37 9.36 -18.36 -2.87
CA GLY A 37 10.80 -18.56 -3.03
C GLY A 37 11.60 -17.32 -3.43
N GLY A 38 10.94 -16.29 -3.96
CA GLY A 38 11.61 -15.12 -4.51
C GLY A 38 12.44 -14.34 -3.49
N GLU A 39 13.61 -13.87 -3.89
CA GLU A 39 14.55 -13.18 -2.99
C GLU A 39 14.78 -11.71 -3.36
N VAL A 40 14.40 -11.31 -4.57
CA VAL A 40 14.60 -9.95 -5.08
C VAL A 40 13.92 -8.93 -4.15
N GLY A 41 14.72 -8.06 -3.54
CA GLY A 41 14.26 -7.06 -2.58
C GLY A 41 13.86 -7.59 -1.20
N LEU A 42 13.79 -8.91 -0.99
CA LEU A 42 13.36 -9.49 0.29
C LEU A 42 14.39 -9.23 1.39
N ASN A 43 15.69 -9.40 1.08
CA ASN A 43 16.78 -9.09 2.03
C ASN A 43 16.80 -7.61 2.42
N VAL A 44 16.36 -6.75 1.52
CA VAL A 44 16.21 -5.32 1.78
C VAL A 44 15.02 -5.03 2.70
N SER A 45 13.92 -5.78 2.53
CA SER A 45 12.68 -5.57 3.29
C SER A 45 12.64 -6.24 4.66
N ALA A 46 13.26 -7.41 4.80
CA ALA A 46 13.11 -8.28 5.98
C ALA A 46 14.43 -8.57 6.72
N GLY A 47 15.57 -8.11 6.18
CA GLY A 47 16.88 -8.28 6.81
C GLY A 47 17.18 -9.75 7.13
N PRO A 48 17.62 -10.09 8.36
CA PRO A 48 17.95 -11.47 8.74
C PRO A 48 16.82 -12.49 8.49
N LEU A 49 15.55 -12.06 8.60
CA LEU A 49 14.39 -12.92 8.34
C LEU A 49 14.29 -13.36 6.87
N ALA A 50 14.88 -12.60 5.95
CA ALA A 50 14.95 -12.98 4.55
C ALA A 50 15.86 -14.19 4.31
N ALA A 51 16.92 -14.33 5.12
CA ALA A 51 17.85 -15.45 5.02
C ALA A 51 17.33 -16.68 5.78
N GLU A 52 16.80 -16.48 6.99
CA GLU A 52 16.35 -17.57 7.86
C GLU A 52 14.98 -18.15 7.45
N ARG A 53 14.13 -17.32 6.83
CA ARG A 53 12.76 -17.65 6.36
C ARG A 53 11.98 -18.55 7.32
N PRO A 54 11.88 -18.19 8.62
CA PRO A 54 11.17 -19.03 9.57
C PRO A 54 9.71 -19.19 9.17
N LEU A 55 9.11 -20.36 9.45
CA LEU A 55 7.77 -20.71 8.95
C LEU A 55 6.71 -19.66 9.29
N TRP A 56 6.77 -19.07 10.50
CA TRP A 56 5.85 -18.01 10.91
C TRP A 56 5.97 -16.75 10.04
N PHE A 57 7.19 -16.39 9.62
CA PHE A 57 7.43 -15.22 8.76
C PHE A 57 6.89 -15.48 7.35
N VAL A 58 7.10 -16.68 6.81
CA VAL A 58 6.56 -17.05 5.50
C VAL A 58 5.03 -17.08 5.53
N VAL A 59 4.43 -17.73 6.53
CA VAL A 59 2.96 -17.90 6.61
C VAL A 59 2.26 -16.61 7.01
N ALA A 60 2.65 -15.96 8.11
CA ALA A 60 1.98 -14.75 8.57
C ALA A 60 2.48 -13.50 7.84
N GLY A 61 3.80 -13.36 7.70
CA GLY A 61 4.44 -12.17 7.14
C GLY A 61 4.36 -12.06 5.62
N LEU A 62 4.43 -13.17 4.89
CA LEU A 62 4.35 -13.15 3.41
C LEU A 62 2.95 -13.50 2.92
N TRP A 63 2.46 -14.71 3.20
CA TRP A 63 1.12 -15.13 2.77
C TRP A 63 0.01 -14.28 3.42
N GLY A 64 0.06 -14.11 4.75
CA GLY A 64 -0.94 -13.34 5.48
C GLY A 64 -1.02 -11.88 5.04
N VAL A 65 0.12 -11.20 4.89
CA VAL A 65 0.15 -9.81 4.39
C VAL A 65 -0.28 -9.74 2.92
N GLY A 66 0.11 -10.70 2.08
CA GLY A 66 -0.37 -10.78 0.70
C GLY A 66 -1.90 -10.88 0.61
N VAL A 67 -2.52 -11.73 1.44
CA VAL A 67 -3.99 -11.82 1.55
C VAL A 67 -4.60 -10.52 2.05
N LEU A 68 -4.00 -9.87 3.06
CA LEU A 68 -4.46 -8.58 3.56
C LEU A 68 -4.41 -7.49 2.47
N CYS A 69 -3.39 -7.52 1.62
CA CYS A 69 -3.28 -6.62 0.47
C CYS A 69 -4.41 -6.87 -0.55
N LEU A 70 -4.76 -8.13 -0.81
CA LEU A 70 -5.93 -8.46 -1.65
C LEU A 70 -7.24 -7.95 -1.04
N LEU A 71 -7.42 -8.06 0.28
CA LEU A 71 -8.57 -7.45 0.96
C LEU A 71 -8.58 -5.92 0.80
N GLY A 72 -7.40 -5.28 0.87
CA GLY A 72 -7.21 -3.87 0.55
C GLY A 72 -7.59 -3.53 -0.90
N ALA A 73 -7.24 -4.38 -1.87
CA ALA A 73 -7.63 -4.21 -3.26
C ALA A 73 -9.15 -4.31 -3.46
N LEU A 74 -9.80 -5.26 -2.78
CA LEU A 74 -11.26 -5.38 -2.77
C LEU A 74 -11.92 -4.13 -2.18
N LEU A 75 -11.38 -3.62 -1.07
CA LEU A 75 -11.82 -2.37 -0.46
C LEU A 75 -11.69 -1.18 -1.42
N ALA A 76 -10.52 -1.02 -2.05
CA ALA A 76 -10.28 0.03 -3.03
C ALA A 76 -11.24 -0.06 -4.23
N ARG A 77 -11.53 -1.27 -4.69
CA ARG A 77 -12.51 -1.53 -5.75
C ARG A 77 -13.94 -1.18 -5.32
N GLN A 78 -14.31 -1.41 -4.06
CA GLN A 78 -15.59 -0.95 -3.52
C GLN A 78 -15.64 0.58 -3.48
N LEU A 79 -14.60 1.25 -3.02
CA LEU A 79 -14.50 2.71 -3.02
C LEU A 79 -14.54 3.31 -4.44
N ALA A 80 -13.98 2.60 -5.44
CA ALA A 80 -14.00 3.02 -6.84
C ALA A 80 -15.39 2.94 -7.50
N ARG A 81 -16.24 2.02 -7.02
CA ARG A 81 -17.59 1.76 -7.56
C ARG A 81 -18.65 2.71 -7.01
N SER A 82 -18.31 3.47 -5.98
CA SER A 82 -19.19 4.45 -5.38
C SER A 82 -19.20 5.75 -6.16
N GLY A 83 -19.82 5.71 -7.35
CA GLY A 83 -20.20 6.87 -8.14
C GLY A 83 -21.53 7.50 -7.65
N PRO A 84 -22.07 8.50 -8.38
CA PRO A 84 -23.03 9.51 -7.89
C PRO A 84 -24.40 9.02 -7.38
N ARG A 85 -24.66 7.70 -7.34
CA ARG A 85 -25.90 7.10 -6.81
C ARG A 85 -25.69 5.98 -5.79
N GLY A 86 -24.43 5.66 -5.42
CA GLY A 86 -24.11 4.53 -4.55
C GLY A 86 -23.06 4.89 -3.51
N VAL A 87 -23.47 5.60 -2.46
CA VAL A 87 -22.60 5.93 -1.32
C VAL A 87 -21.98 4.63 -0.79
N PRO A 88 -20.64 4.51 -0.66
CA PRO A 88 -20.05 3.32 -0.07
C PRO A 88 -20.52 3.23 1.38
N ALA A 89 -20.84 2.02 1.84
CA ALA A 89 -21.25 1.81 3.22
C ALA A 89 -20.25 2.49 4.18
N PRO A 90 -20.72 3.25 5.19
CA PRO A 90 -19.86 3.93 6.18
C PRO A 90 -18.65 3.12 6.68
N PRO A 91 -18.75 1.80 6.96
CA PRO A 91 -17.59 0.99 7.38
C PRO A 91 -16.46 0.91 6.35
N ALA A 92 -16.75 0.82 5.05
CA ALA A 92 -15.71 0.75 4.01
C ALA A 92 -14.86 2.04 3.97
N ARG A 93 -15.48 3.17 4.34
CA ARG A 93 -14.81 4.47 4.37
C ARG A 93 -13.87 4.58 5.55
N TRP A 94 -14.33 4.17 6.74
CA TRP A 94 -13.51 4.11 7.94
C TRP A 94 -12.32 3.18 7.74
N LEU A 95 -12.54 2.03 7.09
CA LEU A 95 -11.47 1.10 6.78
C LEU A 95 -10.46 1.72 5.78
N GLY A 96 -10.93 2.44 4.76
CA GLY A 96 -10.06 3.16 3.82
C GLY A 96 -9.20 4.23 4.50
N TRP A 97 -9.76 4.98 5.44
CA TRP A 97 -9.01 5.92 6.28
C TRP A 97 -8.03 5.22 7.22
N GLY A 98 -8.41 4.09 7.82
CA GLY A 98 -7.52 3.29 8.66
C GLY A 98 -6.31 2.77 7.88
N VAL A 99 -6.54 2.22 6.69
CA VAL A 99 -5.46 1.78 5.78
C VAL A 99 -4.58 2.96 5.37
N SER A 100 -5.18 4.10 5.00
CA SER A 100 -4.44 5.32 4.66
C SER A 100 -3.53 5.78 5.81
N ALA A 101 -4.08 5.87 7.03
CA ALA A 101 -3.34 6.28 8.21
C ALA A 101 -2.20 5.30 8.54
N LEU A 102 -2.46 3.99 8.47
CA LEU A 102 -1.45 2.96 8.71
C LEU A 102 -0.28 3.07 7.72
N LEU A 103 -0.59 3.21 6.42
CA LEU A 103 0.42 3.31 5.37
C LEU A 103 1.23 4.60 5.48
N LEU A 104 0.58 5.73 5.76
CA LEU A 104 1.27 7.01 5.95
C LEU A 104 2.10 7.01 7.24
N ALA A 105 1.59 6.48 8.34
CA ALA A 105 2.36 6.33 9.56
C ALA A 105 3.60 5.44 9.34
N ARG A 106 3.47 4.37 8.55
CA ARG A 106 4.61 3.50 8.21
C ARG A 106 5.62 4.18 7.28
N GLY A 107 5.16 4.92 6.28
CA GLY A 107 6.01 5.59 5.31
C GLY A 107 6.73 6.81 5.90
N ILE A 108 6.02 7.65 6.65
CA ILE A 108 6.52 8.90 7.22
C ILE A 108 7.18 8.66 8.59
N GLY A 109 6.58 7.81 9.43
CA GLY A 109 7.06 7.60 10.80
C GLY A 109 8.46 7.00 10.87
N ILE A 110 8.81 6.11 9.93
CA ILE A 110 10.18 5.57 9.83
C ILE A 110 11.16 6.64 9.35
N GLU A 111 10.73 7.51 8.43
CA GLU A 111 11.54 8.61 7.93
C GLU A 111 11.84 9.62 9.05
N VAL A 112 10.84 9.96 9.87
CA VAL A 112 11.00 10.81 11.06
C VAL A 112 11.86 10.13 12.12
N LEU A 113 11.70 8.83 12.39
CA LEU A 113 12.54 8.11 13.37
C LEU A 113 14.01 8.08 12.94
N LEU A 114 14.27 7.90 11.65
CA LEU A 114 15.62 7.90 11.06
C LEU A 114 16.23 9.30 11.05
N LEU A 115 15.45 10.33 10.73
CA LEU A 115 15.92 11.72 10.69
C LEU A 115 16.09 12.35 12.08
N ALA A 116 15.31 11.93 13.08
CA ALA A 116 15.39 12.44 14.45
C ALA A 116 16.59 11.89 15.25
N GLY A 117 17.45 11.06 14.65
CA GLY A 117 18.63 10.49 15.33
C GLY A 117 18.28 9.56 16.50
N ALA A 118 17.00 9.23 16.70
CA ALA A 118 16.54 8.30 17.73
C ALA A 118 16.99 6.86 17.49
N THR A 119 17.67 6.60 16.37
CA THR A 119 18.25 5.31 16.04
C THR A 119 19.69 5.21 16.51
N HIS A 120 19.88 4.97 17.81
CA HIS A 120 20.88 4.00 18.27
C HIS A 120 20.46 2.55 17.88
N LEU A 121 19.68 2.39 16.80
CA LEU A 121 19.13 1.13 16.34
C LEU A 121 20.17 0.47 15.43
N ASP A 122 20.85 -0.49 16.06
CA ASP A 122 21.62 -1.60 15.53
C ASP A 122 22.44 -1.34 14.26
N ALA A 123 23.76 -1.40 14.44
CA ALA A 123 24.74 -1.54 13.36
C ALA A 123 24.55 -2.78 12.46
N SER A 124 23.47 -3.55 12.64
CA SER A 124 23.09 -4.74 11.85
C SER A 124 22.33 -4.41 10.56
N VAL A 125 21.79 -3.19 10.41
CA VAL A 125 21.13 -2.76 9.17
C VAL A 125 22.15 -2.07 8.26
N SER A 126 22.45 -2.70 7.13
CA SER A 126 23.39 -2.15 6.15
C SER A 126 22.90 -0.80 5.59
N ALA A 127 23.84 0.07 5.21
CA ALA A 127 23.53 1.37 4.61
C ALA A 127 22.67 1.23 3.33
N GLU A 128 22.88 0.14 2.59
CA GLU A 128 22.10 -0.19 1.39
C GLU A 128 20.63 -0.50 1.72
N GLN A 129 20.36 -1.31 2.75
CA GLN A 129 19.00 -1.60 3.22
C GLN A 129 18.25 -0.33 3.63
N ARG A 130 18.95 0.60 4.31
CA ARG A 130 18.40 1.90 4.71
C ARG A 130 18.06 2.77 3.51
N THR A 131 18.97 2.89 2.54
CA THR A 131 18.76 3.69 1.33
C THR A 131 17.57 3.19 0.51
N TRP A 132 17.47 1.89 0.28
CA TRP A 132 16.34 1.33 -0.46
C TRP A 132 15.01 1.48 0.27
N THR A 133 15.00 1.38 1.60
CA THR A 133 13.80 1.65 2.39
C THR A 133 13.33 3.08 2.21
N LEU A 134 14.24 4.05 2.22
CA LEU A 134 13.92 5.46 2.05
C LEU A 134 13.51 5.82 0.61
N VAL A 135 14.18 5.27 -0.39
CA VAL A 135 13.98 5.68 -1.80
C VAL A 135 12.85 4.92 -2.49
N LEU A 136 12.61 3.67 -2.11
CA LEU A 136 11.59 2.83 -2.74
C LEU A 136 10.40 2.57 -1.80
N TRP A 137 10.67 2.03 -0.61
CA TRP A 137 9.60 1.52 0.24
C TRP A 137 8.77 2.64 0.87
N ASN A 138 9.38 3.67 1.44
CA ASN A 138 8.67 4.80 2.03
C ASN A 138 7.79 5.52 0.99
N PRO A 139 8.29 5.89 -0.20
CA PRO A 139 7.47 6.46 -1.26
C PRO A 139 6.34 5.52 -1.71
N TRP A 140 6.59 4.21 -1.79
CA TRP A 140 5.56 3.23 -2.11
C TRP A 140 4.44 3.22 -1.06
N PHE A 141 4.78 3.18 0.23
CA PHE A 141 3.80 3.25 1.32
C PHE A 141 3.02 4.58 1.33
N ILE A 142 3.70 5.71 1.10
CA ILE A 142 3.07 7.03 1.01
C ILE A 142 2.10 7.08 -0.17
N ALA A 143 2.52 6.59 -1.35
CA ALA A 143 1.66 6.54 -2.54
C ALA A 143 0.39 5.72 -2.29
N GLY A 144 0.52 4.55 -1.66
CA GLY A 144 -0.63 3.74 -1.23
C GLY A 144 -1.52 4.49 -0.24
N GLY A 145 -0.94 5.08 0.80
CA GLY A 145 -1.66 5.83 1.81
C GLY A 145 -2.46 7.00 1.24
N VAL A 146 -1.85 7.78 0.34
CA VAL A 146 -2.50 8.89 -0.38
C VAL A 146 -3.61 8.36 -1.28
N ALA A 147 -3.38 7.28 -2.04
CA ALA A 147 -4.38 6.72 -2.93
C ALA A 147 -5.64 6.24 -2.18
N PHE A 148 -5.47 5.49 -1.08
CA PHE A 148 -6.58 5.05 -0.22
C PHE A 148 -7.30 6.24 0.44
N GLY A 149 -6.56 7.24 0.91
CA GLY A 149 -7.12 8.44 1.52
C GLY A 149 -7.94 9.27 0.53
N LEU A 150 -7.42 9.48 -0.68
CA LEU A 150 -8.13 10.20 -1.74
C LEU A 150 -9.35 9.43 -2.26
N ALA A 151 -9.27 8.10 -2.37
CA ALA A 151 -10.42 7.27 -2.70
C ALA A 151 -11.53 7.39 -1.62
N ALA A 152 -11.15 7.32 -0.35
CA ALA A 152 -12.07 7.47 0.78
C ALA A 152 -12.65 8.89 0.87
N LEU A 153 -11.85 9.93 0.62
CA LEU A 153 -12.29 11.33 0.64
C LEU A 153 -13.23 11.65 -0.53
N ARG A 154 -12.87 11.28 -1.75
CA ARG A 154 -13.66 11.62 -2.94
C ARG A 154 -14.94 10.81 -3.08
N SER A 155 -15.04 9.65 -2.42
CA SER A 155 -16.34 8.99 -2.26
C SER A 155 -17.38 9.82 -1.48
N ARG A 156 -16.99 10.93 -0.80
CA ARG A 156 -17.89 11.79 0.01
C ARG A 156 -18.60 12.85 -0.80
N ARG A 157 -18.12 13.17 -2.00
CA ARG A 157 -18.62 14.29 -2.78
C ARG A 157 -19.66 13.78 -3.79
N PRO A 158 -20.93 14.23 -3.69
CA PRO A 158 -21.97 13.93 -4.68
C PRO A 158 -21.70 14.61 -6.01
#